data_AF-L5K885-F1
#
_entry.id   AF-L5K885-F1
#
_cell.length_a   1.000
_cell.length_b   1.000
_cell.length_c   1.000
_cell.angle_alpha   90.00
_cell.angle_beta   90.00
_cell.angle_gamma   90.00
#
_symmetry.space_group_name_H-M   'P 1'
#
loop_
_entity.id
_entity.type
_entity.pdbx_description
1 polymer ?
#
loop_
_entity_poly.entity_id
_entity_poly.type
_entity_poly.pdbx_seq_one_letter_code
_entity_poly.pdbx_strand_id
1 'polypeptide(L)'
;MAPLLSLLMALLVFSYSPGGSLGCDLSQDHVQVSKKNITLLRQMQRISSFRCQKDRKNFRFPWEMVDGSQVQEAQAISVLHEMLQETSIIFGSEQSCCGF
;
A
#
# COMPACT_ATOMS: atom_id res chain seq x y z
N MET A 1 49.13 -9.55 -16.19
CA MET A 1 48.05 -8.93 -17.00
C MET A 1 46.64 -9.39 -16.60
N ALA A 2 46.46 -10.59 -16.02
CA ALA A 2 45.16 -11.08 -15.55
C ALA A 2 44.42 -10.25 -14.47
N PRO A 3 45.08 -9.62 -13.46
CA PRO A 3 44.34 -8.97 -12.37
C PRO A 3 43.70 -7.64 -12.80
N LEU A 4 44.30 -6.93 -13.76
CA LEU A 4 43.75 -5.69 -14.32
C LEU A 4 42.47 -5.94 -15.12
N LEU A 5 42.42 -7.04 -15.87
CA LEU A 5 41.23 -7.45 -16.61
C LEU A 5 40.08 -7.82 -15.66
N SER A 6 40.37 -8.56 -14.58
CA SER A 6 39.34 -8.88 -13.57
C SER A 6 38.81 -7.62 -12.88
N LEU A 7 39.67 -6.65 -12.57
CA LEU A 7 39.27 -5.39 -11.96
C LEU A 7 38.36 -4.56 -12.88
N LEU A 8 38.70 -4.49 -14.17
CA LEU A 8 37.89 -3.79 -15.17
C LEU A 8 36.51 -4.43 -15.36
N MET A 9 36.44 -5.76 -15.37
CA MET A 9 35.17 -6.48 -15.46
C MET A 9 34.30 -6.26 -14.21
N ALA A 10 34.90 -6.24 -13.02
CA ALA A 10 34.20 -5.95 -11.78
C ALA A 10 33.63 -4.52 -11.75
N LEU A 11 34.41 -3.53 -12.21
CA LEU A 11 33.97 -2.14 -12.34
C LEU A 11 32.84 -1.98 -13.36
N LEU A 12 32.94 -2.66 -14.50
CA LEU A 12 31.87 -2.69 -15.51
C LEU A 12 30.58 -3.27 -14.90
N VAL A 13 30.65 -4.41 -14.21
CA VAL A 13 29.48 -5.01 -13.54
C VAL A 13 28.89 -4.08 -12.48
N PHE A 14 29.71 -3.38 -11.69
CA PHE A 14 29.22 -2.41 -10.70
C PHE A 14 28.60 -1.15 -11.34
N SER A 15 29.14 -0.70 -12.46
CA SER A 15 28.64 0.49 -13.19
C SER A 15 27.42 0.21 -14.07
N TYR A 16 27.27 -1.04 -14.56
CA TYR A 16 26.14 -1.50 -15.37
C TYR A 16 25.08 -2.23 -14.56
N SER A 17 25.37 -2.60 -13.30
CA SER A 17 24.32 -2.94 -12.36
C SER A 17 23.44 -1.69 -12.32
N PRO A 18 22.17 -1.78 -12.71
CA PRO A 18 21.25 -0.72 -12.38
C PRO A 18 21.26 -0.73 -10.86
N GLY A 19 22.02 0.20 -10.25
CA GLY A 19 21.68 0.78 -8.97
C GLY A 19 20.39 1.57 -9.14
N GLY A 20 19.38 0.89 -9.71
CA GLY A 20 18.03 1.37 -9.82
C GLY A 20 17.56 1.48 -8.40
N SER A 21 17.12 2.69 -8.06
CA SER A 21 16.36 2.95 -6.85
C SER A 21 15.50 1.73 -6.53
N LEU A 22 15.80 1.05 -5.43
CA LEU A 22 14.98 -0.06 -4.93
C LEU A 22 13.63 0.45 -4.39
N GLY A 23 13.30 1.73 -4.62
CA GLY A 23 11.99 2.30 -4.36
C GLY A 23 11.00 1.82 -5.42
N CYS A 24 9.92 1.20 -4.94
CA CYS A 24 8.79 0.84 -5.78
C CYS A 24 7.89 2.08 -5.87
N ASP A 25 8.12 2.92 -6.88
CA ASP A 25 7.15 3.98 -7.18
C ASP A 25 5.82 3.34 -7.59
N LEU A 26 4.81 3.47 -6.73
CA LEU A 26 3.45 3.05 -7.05
C LEU A 26 2.99 3.82 -8.29
N SER A 27 2.70 3.09 -9.36
CA SER A 27 2.21 3.66 -10.62
C SER A 27 1.04 4.61 -10.38
N GLN A 28 0.99 5.73 -11.12
CA GLN A 28 -0.04 6.76 -11.03
C GLN A 28 -1.48 6.20 -11.12
N ASP A 29 -1.66 5.07 -11.79
CA ASP A 29 -2.92 4.33 -11.88
C ASP A 29 -3.48 3.93 -10.50
N HIS A 30 -2.62 3.53 -9.55
CA HIS A 30 -3.06 3.12 -8.21
C HIS A 30 -3.74 4.26 -7.46
N VAL A 31 -3.22 5.48 -7.57
CA VAL A 31 -3.80 6.67 -6.92
C VAL A 31 -5.20 6.96 -7.45
N GLN A 32 -5.41 6.79 -8.76
CA GLN A 32 -6.73 7.02 -9.36
C GLN A 32 -7.74 5.94 -8.93
N VAL A 33 -7.32 4.67 -8.86
CA VAL A 33 -8.15 3.58 -8.36
C VAL A 33 -8.54 3.82 -6.89
N SER A 34 -7.59 4.20 -6.04
CA SER A 34 -7.88 4.53 -4.64
C SER A 34 -8.90 5.66 -4.49
N LYS A 35 -8.81 6.72 -5.29
CA LYS A 35 -9.80 7.81 -5.30
C LYS A 35 -11.20 7.34 -5.69
N LYS A 36 -11.30 6.47 -6.71
CA LYS A 36 -12.57 5.87 -7.13
C LYS A 36 -13.16 5.00 -6.02
N ASN A 37 -12.35 4.16 -5.39
CA ASN A 37 -12.80 3.29 -4.29
C ASN A 37 -13.31 4.10 -3.09
N ILE A 38 -12.62 5.17 -2.69
CA ILE A 38 -13.09 6.06 -1.61
C ILE A 38 -14.43 6.71 -1.97
N THR A 39 -14.62 7.08 -3.23
CA THR A 39 -15.88 7.66 -3.70
C THR A 39 -17.02 6.65 -3.61
N LEU A 40 -16.78 5.40 -4.04
CA LEU A 40 -17.75 4.31 -3.93
C LEU A 40 -18.11 4.01 -2.46
N LEU A 41 -17.12 3.92 -1.57
CA LEU A 41 -17.34 3.71 -0.14
C LEU A 41 -18.25 4.79 0.48
N ARG A 42 -18.09 6.05 0.05
CA ARG A 42 -18.96 7.14 0.48
C ARG A 42 -20.39 6.98 -0.05
N GLN A 43 -20.54 6.50 -1.29
CA GLN A 43 -21.86 6.26 -1.89
C GLN A 43 -22.59 5.08 -1.24
N MET A 44 -21.86 4.08 -0.75
CA MET A 44 -22.43 2.95 0.00
C MET A 44 -22.92 3.34 1.40
N GLN A 45 -22.60 4.55 1.89
CA GLN A 45 -23.04 5.01 3.20
C GLN A 45 -24.54 5.31 3.22
N ARG A 46 -25.32 4.37 3.75
CA ARG A 46 -26.79 4.52 3.91
C ARG A 46 -27.20 5.43 5.08
N ILE A 47 -26.45 5.38 6.18
CA ILE A 47 -26.79 6.06 7.43
C ILE A 47 -25.65 7.02 7.81
N SER A 48 -26.00 8.24 8.23
CA SER A 48 -25.01 9.18 8.75
C SER A 48 -24.30 8.58 9.97
N SER A 49 -22.97 8.68 9.98
CA SER A 49 -22.13 8.20 11.08
C SER A 49 -22.45 8.88 12.42
N PHE A 50 -23.13 10.04 12.40
CA PHE A 50 -23.61 10.71 13.61
C PHE A 50 -24.73 9.91 14.30
N ARG A 51 -25.60 9.24 13.53
CA ARG A 51 -26.71 8.45 14.09
C ARG A 51 -26.23 7.16 14.77
N CYS A 52 -25.14 6.56 14.28
CA CYS A 52 -24.55 5.34 14.86
C CYS A 52 -23.55 5.63 15.99
N GLN A 53 -23.72 6.74 16.73
CA GLN A 53 -22.73 7.19 17.73
C GLN A 53 -22.46 6.14 18.81
N LYS A 54 -23.49 5.41 19.25
CA LYS A 54 -23.38 4.37 20.29
C LYS A 54 -22.58 3.14 19.82
N ASP A 55 -22.56 2.89 18.51
CA ASP A 55 -21.89 1.73 17.91
C ASP A 55 -20.45 2.06 17.48
N ARG A 56 -20.00 3.32 17.65
CA ARG A 56 -18.64 3.73 17.29
C ARG A 56 -17.62 3.02 18.17
N LYS A 57 -16.63 2.41 17.51
CA LYS A 57 -15.50 1.76 18.16
C LYS A 57 -14.20 2.31 17.59
N ASN A 58 -13.23 2.58 18.47
CA ASN A 58 -11.87 2.89 18.03
C ASN A 58 -11.13 1.59 17.75
N PHE A 59 -10.87 1.32 16.47
CA PHE A 59 -10.12 0.15 16.01
C PHE A 59 -8.60 0.28 16.18
N ARG A 60 -8.10 1.44 16.65
CA ARG A 60 -6.66 1.72 16.89
C ARG A 60 -5.82 1.50 15.63
N PHE A 61 -6.10 2.29 14.60
CA PHE A 61 -5.37 2.24 13.33
C PHE A 61 -3.87 2.50 13.54
N PRO A 62 -2.97 1.66 13.01
CA PRO A 62 -1.52 1.77 13.21
C PRO A 62 -0.91 2.86 12.31
N TRP A 63 -1.21 4.13 12.61
CA TRP A 63 -0.74 5.29 11.83
C TRP A 63 0.77 5.34 11.67
N GLU A 64 1.51 4.93 12.71
CA GLU A 64 2.97 4.86 12.72
C GLU A 64 3.52 4.02 11.56
N MET A 65 2.77 3.01 11.09
CA MET A 65 3.16 2.11 10.01
C MET A 65 2.91 2.69 8.60
N VAL A 66 2.13 3.77 8.49
CA VAL A 66 1.61 4.30 7.22
C VAL A 66 2.01 5.76 6.97
N ASP A 67 2.30 6.52 8.03
CA ASP A 67 2.66 7.95 7.96
C ASP A 67 4.00 8.23 7.25
N GLY A 68 4.75 7.20 6.88
CA GLY A 68 5.99 7.29 6.10
C GLY A 68 7.18 7.97 6.81
N SER A 69 6.93 8.63 7.94
CA SER A 69 7.91 9.41 8.71
C SER A 69 8.91 8.54 9.48
N GLN A 70 8.58 7.28 9.77
CA GLN A 70 9.40 6.37 10.59
C GLN A 70 9.59 4.97 9.99
N VAL A 71 9.05 4.70 8.80
CA VAL A 71 8.92 3.33 8.26
C VAL A 71 9.58 3.22 6.90
N GLN A 72 10.31 2.13 6.69
CA GLN A 72 10.91 1.85 5.38
C GLN A 72 9.82 1.65 4.34
N GLU A 73 9.99 2.23 3.15
CA GLU A 73 9.02 2.20 2.05
C GLU A 73 8.48 0.78 1.76
N ALA A 74 9.37 -0.22 1.72
CA ALA A 74 9.00 -1.62 1.52
C ALA A 74 8.04 -2.15 2.60
N GLN A 75 8.21 -1.74 3.85
CA GLN A 75 7.34 -2.13 4.96
C GLN A 75 5.97 -1.44 4.85
N ALA A 76 5.93 -0.16 4.46
CA ALA A 76 4.67 0.54 4.21
C ALA A 76 3.87 -0.10 3.07
N ILE A 77 4.54 -0.56 2.00
CA ILE A 77 3.92 -1.30 0.90
C ILE A 77 3.34 -2.63 1.38
N SER A 78 4.08 -3.40 2.19
CA SER A 78 3.57 -4.66 2.75
C SER A 78 2.31 -4.44 3.62
N VAL A 79 2.33 -3.43 4.48
CA VAL A 79 1.17 -3.05 5.31
C VAL A 79 -0.02 -2.66 4.43
N LEU A 80 0.21 -1.84 3.40
CA LEU A 80 -0.85 -1.45 2.47
C LEU A 80 -1.43 -2.64 1.72
N HIS A 81 -0.59 -3.59 1.28
CA HIS A 81 -1.02 -4.80 0.61
C HIS A 81 -1.93 -5.65 1.50
N GLU A 82 -1.52 -5.89 2.75
CA GLU A 82 -2.32 -6.63 3.73
C GLU A 82 -3.66 -5.93 4.01
N MET A 83 -3.65 -4.61 4.19
CA MET A 83 -4.87 -3.83 4.36
C MET A 83 -5.85 -3.95 3.19
N LEU A 84 -5.35 -3.91 1.95
CA LEU A 84 -6.18 -4.06 0.75
C LEU A 84 -6.75 -5.47 0.62
N GLN A 85 -5.97 -6.49 0.98
CA GLN A 85 -6.40 -7.87 1.01
C GLN A 85 -7.55 -8.06 2.01
N GLU A 86 -7.36 -7.63 3.26
CA GLU A 86 -8.37 -7.75 4.31
C GLU A 86 -9.64 -6.95 3.97
N THR A 87 -9.48 -5.75 3.42
CA THR A 87 -10.63 -4.95 2.93
C THR A 87 -11.42 -5.71 1.87
N SER A 88 -10.74 -6.35 0.92
CA SER A 88 -11.38 -7.12 -0.15
C SER A 88 -12.14 -8.33 0.40
N ILE A 89 -11.62 -9.00 1.43
CA ILE A 89 -12.29 -10.10 2.12
C ILE A 89 -13.59 -9.59 2.78
N ILE A 90 -13.53 -8.45 3.47
CA ILE A 90 -14.70 -7.88 4.15
C ILE A 90 -15.79 -7.54 3.12
N PHE A 91 -15.47 -6.78 2.08
CA PHE A 91 -16.45 -6.35 1.07
C PHE A 91 -16.89 -7.49 0.13
N GLY A 92 -16.08 -8.53 -0.04
CA GLY A 92 -16.42 -9.73 -0.81
C GLY A 92 -17.24 -10.77 -0.05
N SER A 93 -17.45 -10.61 1.26
CA SER A 93 -18.21 -11.55 2.07
C SER A 93 -19.72 -11.49 1.79
N GLU A 94 -20.42 -12.62 1.93
CA GLU A 94 -21.88 -12.69 1.70
C GLU A 94 -22.68 -11.74 2.59
N GLN A 95 -22.20 -11.48 3.81
CA GLN A 95 -22.83 -10.55 4.76
C GLN A 95 -22.77 -9.10 4.29
N SER A 96 -21.72 -8.74 3.55
CA SER A 96 -21.59 -7.43 2.92
C SER A 96 -22.62 -7.22 1.81
N CYS A 97 -22.95 -8.26 1.04
CA CYS A 97 -23.93 -8.15 -0.06
C CYS A 97 -25.35 -7.77 0.39
N CYS A 98 -25.74 -8.12 1.62
CA CYS A 98 -27.07 -7.82 2.16
C CYS A 98 -27.08 -6.61 3.12
N GLY A 99 -25.91 -6.15 3.57
CA GLY A 99 -25.75 -5.02 4.50
C GLY A 99 -25.61 -3.66 3.81
N PHE A 100 -25.05 -3.63 2.59
CA PHE A 100 -24.85 -2.42 1.78
C PHE A 100 -25.95 -2.14 0.78
#